data_AF-A0A954IMV3-F1
#
_entry.id   AF-A0A954IMV3-F1
#
_cell.length_a   1.000
_cell.length_b   1.000
_cell.length_c   1.000
_cell.angle_alpha   90.00
_cell.angle_beta   90.00
_cell.angle_gamma   90.00
#
_symmetry.space_group_name_H-M   'P 1'
#
loop_
_entity.id
_entity.type
_entity.pdbx_description
1 polymer ?
#
loop_
_entity_poly.entity_id
_entity_poly.type
_entity_poly.pdbx_seq_one_letter_code
_entity_poly.pdbx_strand_id
1 'polypeptide(L)'
;MIRTFVCALGCLVLPSFVTAASDVPKQWEPLVRVVDLNVGETAKLTLCDGTAATVKLVSLKEDRDDVCFAVRQAKVLVEVNGVPGT
;
A
#
# COMPACT_ATOMS: atom_id res chain seq x y z
N MET A 1 -63.26 30.74 5.35
CA MET A 1 -62.88 30.84 6.79
C MET A 1 -61.37 30.65 6.86
N ILE A 2 -60.59 31.74 6.72
CA ILE A 2 -59.95 32.50 7.84
C ILE A 2 -58.78 31.65 8.39
N ARG A 3 -57.49 31.97 8.19
CA ARG A 3 -56.87 33.30 8.26
C ARG A 3 -55.44 33.29 7.70
N THR A 4 -55.18 34.22 6.80
CA THR A 4 -53.87 34.74 6.40
C THR A 4 -53.28 35.57 7.56
N PHE A 5 -52.01 35.37 7.91
CA PHE A 5 -51.14 36.31 8.64
C PHE A 5 -49.70 35.90 8.29
N VAL A 6 -49.15 36.35 7.16
CA VAL A 6 -48.35 37.58 7.06
C VAL A 6 -47.58 37.88 8.35
N CYS A 7 -46.31 37.49 8.37
CA CYS A 7 -45.27 38.34 8.94
C CYS A 7 -44.09 38.32 7.96
N ALA A 8 -44.23 39.14 6.92
CA ALA A 8 -43.11 39.56 6.11
C ALA A 8 -42.31 40.59 6.92
N LEU A 9 -41.19 40.18 7.53
CA LEU A 9 -40.09 41.09 7.83
C LEU A 9 -38.79 40.31 8.09
N GLY A 10 -37.95 40.25 7.06
CA GLY A 10 -36.49 40.33 7.21
C GLY A 10 -35.78 39.17 7.89
N CYS A 11 -35.60 38.04 7.20
CA CYS A 11 -34.37 37.27 7.34
C CYS A 11 -34.18 36.36 6.12
N LEU A 12 -33.52 36.92 5.11
CA LEU A 12 -32.96 36.22 3.97
C LEU A 12 -31.74 35.40 4.48
N VAL A 13 -31.98 34.36 5.29
CA VAL A 13 -30.90 33.52 5.80
C VAL A 13 -30.74 32.34 4.86
N LEU A 14 -29.84 32.52 3.89
CA LEU A 14 -29.28 31.43 3.09
C LEU A 14 -28.82 30.33 4.05
N PRO A 15 -29.20 29.06 3.86
CA PRO A 15 -28.57 27.97 4.61
C PRO A 15 -27.12 27.90 4.16
N SER A 16 -26.22 28.49 4.94
CA SER A 16 -24.79 28.35 4.80
C SER A 16 -24.44 26.89 5.07
N PHE A 17 -24.42 26.07 4.03
CA PHE A 17 -23.78 24.76 4.08
C PHE A 17 -22.29 25.00 4.34
N VAL A 18 -21.90 24.93 5.61
CA VAL A 18 -20.50 24.85 6.01
C VAL A 18 -19.96 23.53 5.50
N THR A 19 -19.30 23.55 4.34
CA THR A 19 -18.48 22.43 3.90
C THR A 19 -17.26 22.39 4.81
N ALA A 20 -17.32 21.54 5.84
CA ALA A 20 -16.13 21.19 6.59
C ALA A 20 -15.15 20.51 5.63
N ALA A 21 -14.04 21.18 5.31
CA ALA A 21 -12.95 20.58 4.57
C ALA A 21 -12.44 19.39 5.39
N SER A 22 -12.80 18.19 4.97
CA SER A 22 -12.26 16.97 5.55
C SER A 22 -10.81 16.91 5.08
N ASP A 23 -9.88 17.30 5.95
CA ASP A 23 -8.45 17.08 5.71
C ASP A 23 -8.18 15.58 5.87
N VAL A 24 -8.59 14.81 4.86
CA VAL A 24 -8.33 13.37 4.82
C VAL A 24 -6.83 13.23 4.64
N PRO A 25 -6.13 12.61 5.61
CA PRO A 25 -4.69 12.48 5.52
C PRO A 25 -4.35 11.77 4.21
N LYS A 26 -3.52 12.42 3.39
CA LYS A 26 -3.06 11.86 2.13
C LYS A 26 -2.34 10.54 2.40
N GLN A 27 -2.99 9.43 2.05
CA GLN A 27 -2.41 8.10 2.18
C GLN A 27 -1.39 7.89 1.05
N TRP A 28 -0.15 7.62 1.44
CA TRP A 28 0.93 7.33 0.50
C TRP A 28 1.03 5.82 0.33
N GLU A 29 0.96 5.35 -0.91
CA GLU A 29 1.29 3.97 -1.22
C GLU A 29 2.81 3.81 -1.30
N PRO A 30 3.40 2.81 -0.63
CA PRO A 30 4.83 2.53 -0.74
C PRO A 30 5.22 2.27 -2.20
N LEU A 31 6.43 2.65 -2.61
CA LEU A 31 6.94 2.30 -3.93
C LEU A 31 7.35 0.81 -4.00
N VAL A 32 7.94 0.31 -2.92
CA VAL A 32 8.48 -1.06 -2.84
C VAL A 32 7.38 -2.05 -2.46
N ARG A 33 7.45 -3.26 -3.00
CA ARG A 33 6.62 -4.41 -2.60
C ARG A 33 7.51 -5.41 -1.88
N VAL A 34 7.01 -5.96 -0.77
CA VAL A 34 7.73 -6.96 0.04
C VAL A 34 6.88 -8.21 0.07
N VAL A 35 7.52 -9.37 -0.10
CA VAL A 35 6.91 -10.68 0.04
C VAL A 35 7.91 -11.61 0.71
N ASP A 36 7.45 -12.36 1.70
CA ASP A 36 8.23 -13.40 2.34
C ASP A 36 8.06 -14.70 1.55
N LEU A 37 9.17 -15.39 1.26
CA LEU A 37 9.19 -16.62 0.49
C LEU A 37 10.07 -17.67 1.17
N ASN A 38 9.59 -18.90 1.18
CA ASN A 38 10.45 -20.06 1.43
C ASN A 38 11.23 -20.43 0.15
N VAL A 39 12.34 -21.16 0.30
CA VAL A 39 13.10 -21.64 -0.87
C VAL A 39 12.22 -22.56 -1.71
N GLY A 40 12.11 -22.27 -3.00
CA GLY A 40 11.23 -22.93 -3.95
C GLY A 40 9.85 -22.26 -4.11
N GLU A 41 9.48 -21.35 -3.21
CA GLU A 41 8.19 -20.66 -3.22
C GLU A 41 8.14 -19.58 -4.30
N THR A 42 6.94 -19.39 -4.85
CA THR A 42 6.64 -18.41 -5.88
C THR A 42 5.47 -17.53 -5.44
N ALA A 43 5.60 -16.23 -5.60
CA ALA A 43 4.52 -15.28 -5.39
C ALA A 43 4.30 -14.42 -6.63
N LYS A 44 3.04 -14.03 -6.84
CA LYS A 44 2.65 -13.02 -7.83
C LYS A 44 2.22 -11.76 -7.08
N LEU A 45 2.77 -10.63 -7.50
CA LEU A 45 2.52 -9.34 -6.86
C LEU A 45 2.27 -8.24 -7.90
N THR A 46 1.51 -7.23 -7.50
CA THR A 46 1.25 -6.03 -8.30
C THR A 46 2.23 -4.93 -7.88
N LEU A 47 3.03 -4.45 -8.83
CA LEU A 47 4.00 -3.36 -8.65
C LEU A 47 3.30 -2.01 -8.51
N CYS A 48 4.07 -0.98 -8.16
CA CYS A 48 3.56 0.38 -7.96
C CYS A 48 3.00 1.04 -9.23
N ASP A 49 3.41 0.57 -10.40
CA ASP A 49 2.92 1.01 -11.70
C ASP A 49 1.66 0.24 -12.16
N GLY A 50 1.15 -0.67 -11.32
CA GLY A 50 0.00 -1.53 -11.62
C GLY A 50 0.34 -2.78 -12.43
N THR A 51 1.59 -2.96 -12.86
CA THR A 51 2.01 -4.16 -13.58
C THR A 51 2.16 -5.34 -12.63
N ALA A 52 2.04 -6.57 -13.15
CA ALA A 52 2.22 -7.78 -12.36
C ALA A 52 3.64 -8.33 -12.52
N ALA A 53 4.24 -8.78 -11.42
CA ALA A 53 5.49 -9.53 -11.42
C ALA A 53 5.30 -10.88 -10.72
N THR A 54 5.94 -11.91 -11.27
CA THR A 54 6.08 -13.22 -10.62
C THR A 54 7.50 -13.35 -10.12
N VAL A 55 7.67 -13.62 -8.83
CA VAL A 55 8.97 -13.78 -8.18
C VAL A 55 9.04 -15.15 -7.53
N LYS A 56 10.15 -15.85 -7.73
CA LYS A 56 10.44 -17.13 -7.09
C LYS A 56 11.78 -17.07 -6.39
N LEU A 57 11.83 -17.55 -5.15
CA LEU A 57 13.08 -17.77 -4.43
C LEU A 57 13.66 -19.11 -4.87
N VAL A 58 14.71 -19.10 -5.69
CA VAL A 58 15.27 -20.33 -6.27
C VAL A 58 16.22 -21.01 -5.30
N SER A 59 17.14 -20.26 -4.70
CA SER A 59 18.09 -20.81 -3.73
C SER A 59 18.58 -19.75 -2.76
N LEU A 60 18.94 -20.18 -1.55
CA LEU A 60 19.59 -19.38 -0.53
C LEU A 60 20.85 -20.11 -0.08
N LYS A 61 22.00 -19.43 -0.16
CA LYS A 61 23.26 -19.90 0.42
C LYS A 61 23.69 -18.95 1.51
N GLU A 62 23.78 -19.49 2.72
CA GLU A 62 24.27 -18.75 3.88
C GLU A 62 25.75 -19.05 4.12
N ASP A 63 26.48 -18.01 4.51
CA ASP A 63 27.79 -18.12 5.13
C ASP A 63 27.62 -17.85 6.62
N ARG A 64 28.08 -18.78 7.47
CA ARG A 64 27.89 -18.74 8.92
C ARG A 64 29.25 -18.80 9.61
N ASP A 65 29.39 -18.09 10.72
CA ASP A 65 30.63 -18.15 11.50
C ASP A 65 30.71 -19.41 12.38
N ASP A 66 31.93 -19.82 12.73
CA ASP A 66 32.17 -21.02 13.54
C ASP A 66 32.04 -20.80 15.05
N VAL A 67 31.86 -19.55 15.50
CA VAL A 67 31.88 -19.20 16.93
C VAL A 67 30.49 -19.33 17.54
N CYS A 68 29.50 -18.70 16.91
CA CYS A 68 28.10 -18.71 17.33
C CYS A 68 27.14 -19.14 16.22
N PHE A 69 27.64 -19.58 15.06
CA PHE A 69 26.84 -20.07 13.94
C PHE A 69 25.86 -19.03 13.38
N ALA A 70 26.19 -17.75 13.54
CA ALA A 70 25.41 -16.64 13.03
C ALA A 70 25.64 -16.45 11.53
N VAL A 71 24.59 -16.07 10.80
CA VAL A 71 24.67 -15.75 9.37
C VAL A 71 25.44 -14.45 9.17
N ARG A 72 26.56 -14.52 8.44
CA ARG A 72 27.41 -13.38 8.06
C ARG A 72 27.13 -12.90 6.64
N GLN A 73 26.64 -13.79 5.79
CA GLN A 73 26.22 -13.46 4.44
C GLN A 73 25.08 -14.37 4.00
N ALA A 74 24.12 -13.82 3.26
CA ALA A 74 23.10 -14.57 2.54
C ALA A 74 23.21 -14.22 1.05
N LYS A 75 23.52 -15.21 0.20
CA LYS A 75 23.49 -15.08 -1.26
C LYS A 75 22.23 -15.75 -1.76
N VAL A 76 21.44 -15.00 -2.51
CA VAL A 76 20.13 -15.44 -2.98
C VAL A 76 20.16 -15.52 -4.50
N LEU A 77 19.53 -16.56 -5.05
CA LEU A 77 19.15 -16.60 -6.46
C LEU A 77 17.64 -16.47 -6.51
N VAL A 78 17.16 -15.43 -7.19
CA VAL A 78 15.74 -15.18 -7.42
C VAL A 78 15.46 -15.24 -8.91
N GLU A 79 14.28 -15.73 -9.26
CA GLU A 79 13.77 -15.66 -10.62
C GLU A 79 12.64 -14.64 -10.65
N VAL A 80 12.77 -13.63 -11.52
CA VAL A 80 11.78 -12.57 -11.72
C VAL A 80 11.25 -12.68 -13.13
N ASN A 81 9.97 -12.98 -13.28
CA ASN A 81 9.31 -13.16 -14.57
C ASN A 81 10.05 -14.17 -15.49
N GLY A 82 10.55 -15.26 -14.92
CA GLY A 82 11.30 -16.28 -15.66
C GLY A 82 12.79 -15.97 -15.86
N VAL A 83 13.27 -14.81 -15.43
CA VAL A 83 14.67 -14.38 -15.58
C VAL A 83 15.42 -14.52 -14.24
N PRO A 84 16.52 -15.29 -14.18
CA PRO A 84 17.31 -15.41 -12.96
C PRO A 84 18.10 -14.13 -12.66
N GLY A 85 18.20 -13.77 -11.38
CA GLY A 85 18.94 -12.65 -10.83
C GLY A 85 19.50 -12.95 -9.43
N THR A 86 20.56 -12.25 -9.05
CA THR A 86 21.30 -12.40 -7.77
C THR A 86 21.41 -11.09 -7.03
#